data_AF-A0A0G4KYW1-F1
#
_entry.id   AF-A0A0G4KYW1-F1
#
_cell.length_a   1.000
_cell.length_b   1.000
_cell.length_c   1.000
_cell.angle_alpha   90.00
_cell.angle_beta   90.00
_cell.angle_gamma   90.00
#
_symmetry.space_group_name_H-M   'P 1'
#
loop_
_entity.id
_entity.type
_entity.pdbx_description
1 polymer ?
#
loop_
_entity_poly.entity_id
_entity_poly.type
_entity_poly.pdbx_seq_one_letter_code
_entity_poly.pdbx_strand_id
1 'polypeptide(L)'
;MNQVARVIEDVLSSECAYVGQLPISANTKALTETIKHYSTKDKERSVYLFGGGKEENAVVHGVYVGTHLASKGVTAEAWASTVSEVVGGKSGGKEPTRQGQGTKPEATDDGVKAATKWLEEKLKL
;
A
#
# COMPACT_ATOMS: atom_id res chain seq x y z
N MET A 1 -17.89 0.92 20.52
CA MET A 1 -17.35 1.45 19.25
C MET A 1 -16.38 0.43 18.69
N ASN A 2 -16.58 -0.02 17.44
CA ASN A 2 -15.77 -1.10 16.86
C ASN A 2 -14.41 -0.54 16.38
N GLN A 3 -13.34 -1.30 16.61
CA GLN A 3 -11.94 -0.91 16.34
C GLN A 3 -11.71 -0.51 14.86
N VAL A 4 -12.54 -1.02 13.95
CA VAL A 4 -12.55 -0.71 12.52
C VAL A 4 -12.89 0.76 12.24
N ALA A 5 -13.77 1.38 13.02
CA ALA A 5 -14.13 2.80 12.85
C ALA A 5 -12.99 3.73 13.28
N ARG A 6 -12.15 3.30 14.23
CA ARG A 6 -11.02 4.09 14.76
C ARG A 6 -9.86 4.19 13.77
N VAL A 7 -9.65 3.14 12.96
CA VAL A 7 -8.67 3.13 11.86
C VAL A 7 -9.10 4.07 10.72
N ILE A 8 -10.40 4.36 10.60
CA ILE A 8 -10.95 5.26 9.58
C ILE A 8 -10.86 6.73 10.02
N GLU A 9 -10.90 7.02 11.33
CA GLU A 9 -10.84 8.41 11.85
C GLU A 9 -9.41 8.96 12.00
N ASP A 10 -8.37 8.12 12.13
CA ASP A 10 -6.96 8.55 12.14
C ASP A 10 -6.40 8.91 10.74
N VAL A 11 -7.24 8.84 9.70
CA VAL A 11 -6.91 9.14 8.28
C VAL A 11 -6.81 10.65 7.99
N LEU A 12 -7.09 11.52 8.96
CA LEU A 12 -7.37 12.95 8.73
C LEU A 12 -6.27 13.93 9.17
N SER A 13 -5.03 13.77 8.68
CA SER A 13 -4.10 14.92 8.64
C SER A 13 -3.26 15.06 7.35
N SER A 14 -3.51 14.22 6.32
CA SER A 14 -2.90 14.36 4.98
C SER A 14 -3.64 13.52 3.91
N GLU A 15 -4.91 13.86 3.64
CA GLU A 15 -5.98 13.09 2.92
C GLU A 15 -5.70 12.48 1.51
N CYS A 16 -4.48 12.47 0.98
CA CYS A 16 -4.21 12.10 -0.41
C CYS A 16 -3.88 10.60 -0.63
N ALA A 17 -3.66 9.86 0.45
CA ALA A 17 -3.34 8.44 0.39
C ALA A 17 -3.78 7.62 1.61
N TYR A 18 -4.07 6.34 1.38
CA TYR A 18 -4.23 5.33 2.43
C TYR A 18 -3.08 4.32 2.37
N VAL A 19 -2.49 3.99 3.52
CA VAL A 19 -1.47 2.93 3.65
C VAL A 19 -1.93 1.98 4.76
N GLY A 20 -2.09 0.69 4.48
CA GLY A 20 -2.49 -0.25 5.53
C GLY A 20 -2.69 -1.68 5.08
N GLN A 21 -2.83 -2.56 6.07
CA GLN A 21 -3.08 -3.98 5.86
C GLN A 21 -4.59 -4.26 5.85
N LEU A 22 -5.01 -5.06 4.87
CA LEU A 22 -6.36 -5.57 4.75
C LEU A 22 -6.48 -6.90 5.52
N PRO A 23 -7.65 -7.21 6.09
CA PRO A 23 -7.91 -8.49 6.75
C PRO A 23 -8.17 -9.59 5.72
N ILE A 24 -7.20 -9.84 4.84
CA ILE A 24 -7.23 -10.84 3.78
C ILE A 24 -5.98 -11.72 3.90
N SER A 25 -6.08 -12.98 3.46
CA SER A 25 -4.90 -13.84 3.28
C SER A 25 -3.96 -13.28 2.21
N ALA A 26 -2.85 -13.97 1.94
CA ALA A 26 -1.87 -13.59 0.90
C ALA A 26 -2.43 -13.75 -0.54
N ASN A 27 -3.56 -13.09 -0.82
CA ASN A 27 -4.37 -13.23 -2.02
C ASN A 27 -4.17 -12.01 -2.94
N THR A 28 -3.31 -12.19 -3.93
CA THR A 28 -3.00 -11.17 -4.96
C THR A 28 -4.21 -10.77 -5.80
N LYS A 29 -5.19 -11.67 -5.99
CA LYS A 29 -6.42 -11.36 -6.74
C LYS A 29 -7.31 -10.38 -5.99
N ALA A 30 -7.57 -10.63 -4.71
CA ALA A 30 -8.35 -9.73 -3.86
C ALA A 30 -7.69 -8.34 -3.74
N LEU A 31 -6.35 -8.33 -3.62
CA LEU A 31 -5.56 -7.10 -3.64
C LEU A 31 -5.73 -6.33 -4.97
N THR A 32 -5.65 -7.04 -6.11
CA THR A 32 -5.83 -6.45 -7.45
C THR A 32 -7.23 -5.87 -7.65
N GLU A 33 -8.27 -6.57 -7.22
CA GLU A 33 -9.65 -6.09 -7.30
C GLU A 33 -9.86 -4.84 -6.46
N THR A 34 -9.26 -4.79 -5.27
CA THR A 34 -9.29 -3.60 -4.40
C THR A 34 -8.58 -2.42 -5.04
N ILE A 35 -7.37 -2.62 -5.58
CA ILE A 35 -6.64 -1.59 -6.35
C ILE A 35 -7.45 -1.09 -7.55
N LYS A 36 -8.11 -2.01 -8.27
CA LYS A 36 -8.96 -1.68 -9.43
C LYS A 36 -10.16 -0.83 -9.04
N HIS A 37 -10.70 -1.00 -7.84
CA HIS A 37 -11.76 -0.12 -7.33
C HIS A 37 -11.29 1.34 -7.33
N TYR A 38 -10.14 1.63 -6.72
CA TYR A 38 -9.58 2.99 -6.69
C TYR A 38 -9.24 3.50 -8.09
N SER A 39 -8.54 2.71 -8.91
CA SER A 39 -8.13 3.16 -10.25
C SER A 39 -9.30 3.41 -11.23
N THR A 40 -10.51 2.97 -10.90
CA THR A 40 -11.70 3.19 -11.72
C THR A 40 -12.72 4.15 -11.10
N LYS A 41 -12.87 4.15 -9.77
CA LYS A 41 -13.91 4.91 -9.05
C LYS A 41 -13.37 6.13 -8.31
N ASP A 42 -12.12 6.10 -7.88
CA ASP A 42 -11.47 7.16 -7.09
C ASP A 42 -10.03 7.36 -7.57
N LYS A 43 -9.93 7.96 -8.77
CA LYS A 43 -8.66 8.09 -9.50
C LYS A 43 -7.70 9.10 -8.88
N GLU A 44 -8.20 9.94 -7.99
CA GLU A 44 -7.40 10.98 -7.35
C GLU A 44 -6.64 10.42 -6.14
N ARG A 45 -7.30 9.56 -5.37
CA ARG A 45 -6.75 8.94 -4.16
C ARG A 45 -5.71 7.87 -4.49
N SER A 46 -4.62 7.89 -3.74
CA SER A 46 -3.62 6.81 -3.78
C SER A 46 -3.86 5.79 -2.68
N VAL A 47 -3.49 4.54 -2.92
CA VAL A 47 -3.56 3.48 -1.90
C VAL A 47 -2.33 2.62 -1.93
N TYR A 48 -1.89 2.18 -0.76
CA TYR A 48 -0.88 1.15 -0.57
C TYR A 48 -1.45 0.11 0.40
N LEU A 49 -1.61 -1.11 -0.09
CA LEU A 49 -2.37 -2.16 0.55
C LEU A 49 -1.49 -3.37 0.81
N PHE A 50 -1.67 -4.00 1.96
CA PHE A 50 -1.01 -5.25 2.35
C PHE A 50 -2.05 -6.34 2.63
N GLY A 51 -1.66 -7.60 2.48
CA GLY A 51 -2.45 -8.77 2.84
C GLY A 51 -1.56 -9.97 3.15
N GLY A 52 -2.14 -11.03 3.70
CA GLY A 52 -1.39 -12.17 4.23
C GLY A 52 -0.89 -11.94 5.65
N GLY A 53 -0.01 -12.82 6.10
CA GLY A 53 0.47 -12.85 7.46
C GLY A 53 1.32 -14.08 7.76
N LYS A 54 1.58 -14.27 9.05
CA LYS A 54 2.43 -15.36 9.55
C LYS A 54 1.81 -16.74 9.32
N GLU A 55 0.48 -16.83 9.30
CA GLU A 55 -0.25 -18.09 9.05
C GLU A 55 0.03 -18.64 7.64
N GLU A 56 0.10 -17.75 6.64
CA GLU A 56 0.41 -18.11 5.26
C GLU A 56 1.91 -18.08 4.93
N ASN A 57 2.75 -17.68 5.89
CA ASN A 57 4.18 -17.42 5.70
C ASN A 57 4.47 -16.52 4.48
N ALA A 58 3.59 -15.56 4.21
CA ALA A 58 3.64 -14.72 3.02
C ALA A 58 2.93 -13.39 3.26
N VAL A 59 3.44 -12.34 2.62
CA VAL A 59 2.80 -11.03 2.56
C VAL A 59 2.67 -10.61 1.10
N VAL A 60 1.48 -10.19 0.69
CA VAL A 60 1.26 -9.55 -0.61
C VAL A 60 1.09 -8.07 -0.38
N HIS A 61 1.61 -7.26 -1.30
CA HIS A 61 1.54 -5.82 -1.19
C HIS A 61 1.32 -5.19 -2.56
N GLY A 62 0.64 -4.06 -2.58
CA GLY A 62 0.26 -3.44 -3.84
C GLY A 62 -0.10 -1.98 -3.68
N VAL A 63 0.25 -1.21 -4.70
CA VAL A 63 0.11 0.24 -4.70
C VAL A 63 -0.62 0.70 -5.95
N TYR A 64 -1.44 1.72 -5.78
CA TYR A 64 -1.98 2.57 -6.83
C TYR A 64 -1.69 4.02 -6.49
N VAL A 65 -1.05 4.72 -7.43
CA VAL A 65 -0.81 6.15 -7.30
C VAL A 65 -1.88 6.90 -8.07
N GLY A 66 -2.78 7.55 -7.33
CA GLY A 66 -3.80 8.42 -7.87
C GLY A 66 -3.22 9.71 -8.46
N THR A 67 -4.02 10.40 -9.26
CA THR A 67 -3.59 11.60 -10.01
C THR A 67 -3.03 12.70 -9.11
N HIS A 68 -3.53 12.82 -7.88
CA HIS A 68 -3.05 13.83 -6.94
C HIS A 68 -1.57 13.65 -6.59
N LEU A 69 -1.19 12.45 -6.14
CA LEU A 69 0.21 12.17 -5.79
C LEU A 69 1.09 12.01 -7.03
N ALA A 70 0.56 11.46 -8.13
CA ALA A 70 1.27 11.40 -9.40
C ALA A 70 1.70 12.80 -9.86
N SER A 71 0.83 13.82 -9.71
CA SER A 71 1.15 15.21 -10.04
C SER A 71 2.29 15.81 -9.19
N LYS A 72 2.54 15.23 -8.01
CA LYS A 72 3.63 15.60 -7.09
C LYS A 72 4.90 14.77 -7.31
N GLY A 73 4.95 13.96 -8.37
CA GLY A 73 6.13 13.14 -8.71
C GLY A 73 6.28 11.87 -7.87
N VAL A 74 5.21 11.41 -7.22
CA VAL A 74 5.15 10.07 -6.62
C VAL A 74 4.93 9.05 -7.74
N THR A 75 5.70 7.95 -7.74
CA THR A 75 5.53 6.83 -8.68
C THR A 75 5.27 5.54 -7.91
N ALA A 76 4.47 4.65 -8.49
CA ALA A 76 4.16 3.37 -7.88
C ALA A 76 5.43 2.49 -7.74
N GLU A 77 6.35 2.58 -8.70
CA GLU A 77 7.63 1.89 -8.68
C GLU A 77 8.53 2.28 -7.52
N ALA A 78 8.73 3.58 -7.29
CA ALA A 78 9.60 4.05 -6.23
C ALA A 78 9.01 3.70 -4.86
N TRP A 79 7.69 3.86 -4.70
CA TRP A 79 7.00 3.54 -3.47
C TRP A 79 6.97 2.02 -3.19
N ALA A 80 6.82 1.19 -4.23
CA ALA A 80 6.82 -0.26 -4.06
C ALA A 80 8.19 -0.86 -3.78
N SER A 81 9.24 -0.24 -4.31
CA SER A 81 10.63 -0.67 -4.08
C SER A 81 11.01 -0.57 -2.61
N THR A 82 10.68 0.54 -1.93
CA THR A 82 11.01 0.72 -0.50
C THR A 82 10.37 -0.33 0.40
N VAL A 83 9.13 -0.72 0.10
CA VAL A 83 8.45 -1.79 0.83
C VAL A 83 9.04 -3.15 0.52
N SER A 84 9.39 -3.44 -0.75
CA SER A 84 9.96 -4.72 -1.16
C SER A 84 11.30 -5.01 -0.44
N GLU A 85 12.08 -3.97 -0.14
CA GLU A 85 13.31 -4.09 0.65
C GLU A 85 13.05 -4.55 2.09
N VAL A 86 11.92 -4.13 2.67
CA VAL A 86 11.52 -4.43 4.05
C VAL A 86 10.89 -5.82 4.16
N VAL A 87 9.83 -6.07 3.38
CA VAL A 87 9.04 -7.31 3.46
C VAL A 87 9.67 -8.49 2.70
N GLY A 88 10.79 -8.23 2.02
CA GLY A 88 11.45 -9.17 1.12
C GLY A 88 10.73 -9.32 -0.23
N GLY A 89 11.40 -9.94 -1.19
CA GLY A 89 10.84 -10.18 -2.52
C GLY A 89 11.05 -9.01 -3.49
N LYS A 90 10.16 -8.91 -4.49
CA LYS A 90 10.19 -7.89 -5.54
C LYS A 90 8.78 -7.47 -5.93
N SER A 91 8.61 -6.21 -6.28
CA SER A 91 7.40 -5.71 -6.93
C SER A 91 7.56 -5.61 -8.46
N GLY A 92 6.48 -5.88 -9.20
CA GLY A 92 6.38 -5.69 -10.65
C GLY A 92 5.09 -4.96 -11.04
N GLY A 93 4.82 -4.84 -12.34
CA GLY A 93 3.63 -4.15 -12.88
C GLY A 93 3.98 -2.94 -13.75
N LYS A 94 2.99 -2.07 -14.03
CA LYS A 94 3.15 -0.83 -14.80
C LYS A 94 2.48 0.32 -14.06
N GLU A 95 3.09 1.50 -14.11
CA GLU A 95 2.46 2.72 -13.63
C GLU A 95 1.02 2.86 -14.17
N PRO A 96 0.06 3.31 -13.35
CA PRO A 96 0.21 3.86 -12.00
C PRO A 96 0.14 2.81 -10.86
N THR A 97 0.39 1.53 -11.18
CA THR A 97 0.22 0.42 -10.22
C THR A 97 1.44 -0.49 -10.13
N ARG A 98 1.75 -0.97 -8.93
CA ARG A 98 2.74 -2.04 -8.73
C ARG A 98 2.24 -3.01 -7.68
N GLN A 99 2.67 -4.26 -7.76
CA GLN A 99 2.34 -5.30 -6.80
C GLN A 99 3.52 -6.24 -6.61
N GLY A 100 3.66 -6.80 -5.42
CA GLY A 100 4.69 -7.76 -5.08
C GLY A 100 4.24 -8.75 -4.01
N GLN A 101 5.08 -9.76 -3.82
CA GLN A 101 4.94 -10.72 -2.75
C GLN A 101 6.27 -10.83 -2.01
N GLY A 102 6.21 -10.68 -0.70
CA GLY A 102 7.32 -10.84 0.23
C GLY A 102 7.24 -12.13 1.02
N THR A 103 8.40 -12.49 1.57
CA THR A 103 8.62 -13.73 2.34
C THR A 103 8.84 -13.47 3.82
N LYS A 104 8.73 -12.21 4.27
CA LYS A 104 8.89 -11.79 5.67
C LYS A 104 7.57 -11.22 6.21
N PRO A 105 6.53 -12.04 6.39
CA PRO A 105 5.24 -11.55 6.90
C PRO A 105 5.35 -10.89 8.28
N GLU A 106 6.36 -11.24 9.07
CA GLU A 106 6.69 -10.59 10.35
C GLU A 106 7.12 -9.12 10.21
N ALA A 107 7.56 -8.70 9.02
CA ALA A 107 7.97 -7.33 8.73
C ALA A 107 6.84 -6.48 8.13
N THR A 108 5.59 -6.97 8.10
CA THR A 108 4.46 -6.25 7.48
C THR A 108 4.21 -4.88 8.12
N ASP A 109 4.24 -4.79 9.45
CA ASP A 109 4.08 -3.51 10.17
C ASP A 109 5.19 -2.51 9.81
N ASP A 110 6.42 -3.00 9.65
CA ASP A 110 7.54 -2.16 9.23
C ASP A 110 7.44 -1.78 7.75
N GLY A 111 6.86 -2.63 6.91
CA GLY A 111 6.50 -2.31 5.54
C GLY A 111 5.47 -1.18 5.45
N VAL A 112 4.45 -1.19 6.31
CA VAL A 112 3.47 -0.09 6.43
C VAL A 112 4.18 1.20 6.86
N LYS A 113 5.01 1.16 7.91
CA LYS A 113 5.78 2.34 8.36
C LYS A 113 6.72 2.87 7.27
N ALA A 114 7.39 1.99 6.55
CA ALA A 114 8.31 2.37 5.47
C ALA A 114 7.57 3.04 4.30
N ALA A 115 6.40 2.50 3.92
CA ALA A 115 5.54 3.11 2.91
C ALA A 115 5.08 4.51 3.35
N THR A 116 4.61 4.66 4.59
CA THR A 116 4.15 5.95 5.13
C THR A 116 5.29 6.96 5.19
N LYS A 117 6.42 6.59 5.80
CA LYS A 117 7.60 7.45 5.94
C LYS A 117 8.15 7.91 4.60
N TRP A 118 8.27 6.99 3.62
CA TRP A 118 8.75 7.35 2.29
C TRP A 118 7.84 8.39 1.63
N LEU A 119 6.52 8.25 1.79
CA LEU A 119 5.56 9.20 1.24
C LEU A 119 5.68 10.58 1.92
N GLU A 120 5.79 10.62 3.24
CA GLU A 120 6.00 11.86 4.01
C GLU A 120 7.28 12.58 3.55
N GLU A 121 8.41 11.86 3.49
CA GLU A 121 9.69 12.40 3.01
C GLU A 121 9.59 12.90 1.57
N LYS A 122 8.91 12.15 0.69
CA LYS A 122 8.71 12.52 -0.71
C LYS A 122 7.88 13.79 -0.86
N LEU A 123 6.91 14.01 0.02
CA LEU A 123 6.04 15.18 0.05
C LEU A 123 6.60 16.34 0.88
N LYS A 124 7.72 16.13 1.60
CA LYS A 124 8.30 17.06 2.57
C LYS A 124 7.29 17.47 3.66
N LEU A 125 6.49 16.51 4.10
CA LEU A 125 5.61 16.66 5.27
C LEU A 125 6.44 16.66 6.57
#